data_AF-A0A2S9FJZ5-F1
#
_entry.id   AF-A0A2S9FJZ5-F1
#
_cell.length_a   1.000
_cell.length_b   1.000
_cell.length_c   1.000
_cell.angle_alpha   90.00
_cell.angle_beta   90.00
_cell.angle_gamma   90.00
#
_symmetry.space_group_name_H-M   'P 1'
#
loop_
_entity.id
_entity.type
_entity.pdbx_description
1 polymer ?
#
loop_
_entity_poly.entity_id
_entity_poly.type
_entity_poly.pdbx_seq_one_letter_code
_entity_poly.pdbx_strand_id
1 'polypeptide(L)'
;NVIVTELPPGVASNTVQERIRALVESGEMSGVADMSDLTDRRNGLRIVVTAKRGHSAETIRDQLLALTPLESTFAASLVALDEDRVPRWWTVRELIAAFLHLRDSVVLRRSEYRLEKVAARRHLVAGLMTIHLDIDAAVAVIRGSDTVDDARQGLQERFGIDTEQADYVLALQLRRLTK
;
A
#
# COMPACT_ATOMS: atom_id res chain seq x y z
N ASN A 1 15.57 -41.86 0.38
CA ASN A 1 14.96 -40.96 -0.62
C ASN A 1 15.18 -39.53 -0.17
N VAL A 2 15.35 -38.61 -1.11
CA VAL A 2 15.39 -37.16 -0.89
C VAL A 2 14.07 -36.59 -1.37
N ILE A 3 13.44 -35.74 -0.56
CA ILE A 3 12.16 -35.11 -0.90
C ILE A 3 12.39 -33.60 -0.93
N VAL A 4 12.20 -32.99 -2.09
CA VAL A 4 12.28 -31.54 -2.27
C VAL A 4 10.88 -30.96 -2.13
N THR A 5 10.71 -30.09 -1.13
CA THR A 5 9.43 -29.45 -0.81
C THR A 5 9.38 -27.97 -1.20
N GLU A 6 10.53 -27.34 -1.39
CA GLU A 6 10.65 -25.92 -1.74
C GLU A 6 11.82 -25.72 -2.72
N LEU A 7 11.74 -24.66 -3.53
CA LEU A 7 12.78 -24.29 -4.50
C LEU A 7 13.25 -22.85 -4.25
N PRO A 8 14.48 -22.52 -4.67
CA PRO A 8 14.95 -21.14 -4.63
C PRO A 8 14.06 -20.20 -5.48
N PRO A 9 13.96 -18.92 -5.12
CA PRO A 9 13.18 -17.94 -5.87
C PRO A 9 13.58 -17.88 -7.35
N GLY A 10 12.60 -17.93 -8.25
CA GLY A 10 12.83 -17.86 -9.69
C GLY A 10 13.28 -19.18 -10.34
N VAL A 11 13.45 -20.25 -9.57
CA VAL A 11 13.76 -21.59 -10.11
C VAL A 11 12.47 -22.36 -10.36
N ALA A 12 12.28 -22.81 -11.59
CA ALA A 12 11.14 -23.62 -11.98
C ALA A 12 11.41 -25.12 -11.71
N SER A 13 10.36 -25.85 -11.29
CA SER A 13 10.47 -27.27 -10.94
C SER A 13 10.91 -28.16 -12.11
N ASN A 14 10.46 -27.84 -13.33
CA ASN A 14 10.87 -28.53 -14.55
C ASN A 14 12.37 -28.39 -14.82
N THR A 15 12.96 -27.21 -14.61
CA THR A 15 14.39 -26.97 -14.81
C THR A 15 15.23 -27.82 -13.86
N VAL A 16 14.80 -27.95 -12.60
CA VAL A 16 15.47 -28.83 -11.63
C VAL A 16 15.38 -30.29 -12.08
N GLN A 17 14.18 -30.74 -12.49
CA GLN A 17 13.97 -32.12 -12.94
C GLN A 17 14.76 -32.47 -14.21
N GLU A 18 14.81 -31.56 -15.19
CA GLU A 18 15.61 -31.73 -16.42
C GLU A 18 17.09 -31.84 -16.09
N ARG A 19 17.60 -30.98 -15.19
CA ARG A 19 19.00 -31.05 -14.76
C ARG A 19 19.31 -32.36 -14.05
N ILE A 20 18.42 -32.83 -13.17
CA ILE A 20 18.58 -34.13 -12.49
C ILE A 20 18.61 -35.27 -13.52
N ARG A 21 17.67 -35.30 -14.48
CA ARG A 21 17.66 -36.34 -15.54
C ARG A 21 18.97 -36.34 -16.33
N ALA A 22 19.46 -35.17 -16.74
CA ALA A 22 20.72 -35.04 -17.46
C ALA A 22 21.92 -35.58 -16.66
N LEU A 23 21.98 -35.31 -15.35
CA LEU A 23 23.06 -35.80 -14.47
C LEU A 23 22.99 -37.32 -14.23
N VAL A 24 21.79 -37.90 -14.25
CA VAL A 24 21.60 -39.34 -14.16
C VAL A 24 22.01 -40.03 -15.47
N GLU A 25 21.63 -39.46 -16.62
CA GLU A 25 21.98 -39.96 -17.95
C GLU A 25 23.48 -39.84 -18.26
N SER A 26 24.15 -38.76 -17.81
CA SER A 26 25.61 -38.60 -17.97
C SER A 26 26.43 -39.49 -17.06
N GLY A 27 25.81 -40.11 -16.04
CA GLY A 27 26.47 -40.95 -15.05
C GLY A 27 27.13 -40.19 -13.90
N GLU A 28 27.11 -38.85 -13.92
CA GLU A 28 27.59 -37.99 -12.83
C GLU A 28 26.82 -38.23 -11.52
N MET A 29 25.54 -38.62 -11.61
CA MET A 29 24.68 -38.94 -10.47
C MET A 29 24.14 -40.37 -10.55
N SER A 30 25.04 -41.36 -10.57
CA SER A 30 24.69 -42.78 -10.72
C SER A 30 23.90 -43.38 -9.53
N GLY A 31 23.85 -42.72 -8.38
CA GLY A 31 23.16 -43.17 -7.16
C GLY A 31 21.64 -42.98 -7.16
N VAL A 32 21.07 -42.28 -8.14
CA VAL A 32 19.61 -42.07 -8.24
C VAL A 32 18.96 -43.23 -8.98
N ALA A 33 17.95 -43.83 -8.34
CA ALA A 33 17.16 -44.93 -8.87
C ALA A 33 15.97 -44.44 -9.71
N ASP A 34 15.28 -43.42 -9.20
CA ASP A 34 14.08 -42.86 -9.82
C ASP A 34 13.86 -41.42 -9.33
N MET A 35 13.17 -40.62 -10.14
CA MET A 35 12.70 -39.29 -9.79
C MET A 35 11.24 -39.13 -10.19
N SER A 36 10.38 -38.83 -9.22
CA SER A 36 8.95 -38.64 -9.41
C SER A 36 8.50 -37.27 -8.89
N ASP A 37 7.78 -36.51 -9.71
CA ASP A 37 7.12 -35.28 -9.28
C ASP A 37 5.70 -35.61 -8.78
N LEU A 38 5.49 -35.48 -7.47
CA LEU A 38 4.23 -35.71 -6.77
C LEU A 38 3.59 -34.38 -6.33
N THR A 39 3.93 -33.28 -7.00
CA THR A 39 3.39 -31.95 -6.71
C THR A 39 1.88 -31.94 -6.93
N ASP A 40 1.13 -31.55 -5.90
CA ASP A 40 -0.32 -31.43 -5.97
C ASP A 40 -0.83 -30.22 -5.15
N ARG A 41 -2.14 -29.95 -5.23
CA ARG A 41 -2.75 -28.83 -4.48
C ARG A 41 -2.82 -29.03 -2.97
N ARG A 42 -2.72 -30.27 -2.47
CA ARG A 42 -2.88 -30.61 -1.05
C ARG A 42 -1.55 -30.62 -0.30
N ASN A 43 -0.48 -31.04 -0.97
CA ASN A 43 0.85 -31.30 -0.45
C ASN A 43 1.87 -30.26 -0.95
N GLY A 44 1.51 -29.42 -1.93
CA GLY A 44 2.43 -28.43 -2.51
C GLY A 44 3.47 -29.07 -3.42
N LEU A 45 4.60 -28.39 -3.61
CA LEU A 45 5.72 -28.93 -4.37
C LEU A 45 6.27 -30.19 -3.69
N ARG A 46 6.42 -31.27 -4.45
CA ARG A 46 6.95 -32.53 -3.92
C ARG A 46 7.69 -33.33 -4.99
N ILE A 47 8.98 -33.08 -5.15
CA ILE A 47 9.84 -33.88 -6.03
C ILE A 47 10.53 -34.95 -5.17
N VAL A 48 10.30 -36.22 -5.49
CA VAL A 48 10.86 -37.36 -4.77
C VAL A 48 11.99 -37.98 -5.59
N VAL A 49 13.20 -37.94 -5.06
CA VAL A 49 14.38 -38.59 -5.64
C VAL A 49 14.71 -39.85 -4.82
N THR A 50 14.57 -41.00 -5.45
CA THR A 50 14.79 -42.31 -4.82
C THR A 50 16.23 -42.74 -5.01
N ALA A 51 16.88 -43.17 -3.92
CA ALA A 51 18.27 -43.65 -3.97
C ALA A 51 18.32 -45.12 -4.41
N LYS A 52 19.35 -45.51 -5.16
CA LYS A 52 19.66 -46.92 -5.43
C LYS A 52 20.07 -47.63 -4.13
N ARG A 53 19.83 -48.94 -4.06
CA ARG A 53 20.30 -49.75 -2.91
C ARG A 53 21.82 -49.62 -2.78
N GLY A 54 22.29 -49.47 -1.54
CA GLY A 54 23.72 -49.26 -1.25
C GLY A 54 24.22 -47.82 -1.41
N HIS A 55 23.38 -46.88 -1.84
CA HIS A 55 23.72 -45.45 -1.92
C HIS A 55 23.05 -44.68 -0.79
N SER A 56 23.80 -43.78 -0.14
CA SER A 56 23.25 -42.91 0.90
C SER A 56 22.39 -41.80 0.30
N ALA A 57 21.21 -41.57 0.88
CA ALA A 57 20.35 -40.46 0.50
C ALA A 57 20.98 -39.09 0.82
N GLU A 58 21.86 -39.02 1.83
CA GLU A 58 22.57 -37.80 2.21
C GLU A 58 23.58 -37.41 1.13
N THR A 59 24.33 -38.37 0.60
CA THR A 59 25.26 -38.13 -0.50
C THR A 59 24.54 -37.64 -1.76
N ILE A 60 23.37 -38.21 -2.06
CA ILE A 60 22.54 -37.75 -3.19
C ILE A 60 22.02 -36.33 -2.94
N ARG A 61 21.59 -36.00 -1.71
CA ARG A 61 21.19 -34.63 -1.36
C ARG A 61 22.34 -33.65 -1.60
N ASP A 62 23.54 -33.95 -1.15
CA ASP A 62 24.69 -33.06 -1.29
C ASP A 62 25.08 -32.87 -2.76
N GLN A 63 25.03 -33.94 -3.56
CA GLN A 63 25.19 -33.87 -5.01
C GLN A 63 24.09 -33.04 -5.69
N LEU A 64 22.84 -33.21 -5.25
CA LEU A 64 21.70 -32.43 -5.76
C LEU A 64 21.89 -30.94 -5.48
N LEU A 65 22.30 -30.56 -4.27
CA LEU A 65 22.58 -29.17 -3.93
C LEU A 65 23.74 -28.60 -4.75
N ALA A 66 24.83 -29.37 -4.92
CA ALA A 66 26.02 -28.90 -5.62
C ALA A 66 25.88 -28.83 -7.15
N LEU A 67 25.13 -29.74 -7.77
CA LEU A 67 25.11 -29.94 -9.24
C LEU A 67 23.82 -29.46 -9.92
N THR A 68 22.82 -29.04 -9.13
CA THR A 68 21.52 -28.58 -9.64
C THR A 68 21.18 -27.18 -9.10
N PRO A 69 20.18 -26.50 -9.68
CA PRO A 69 19.73 -25.19 -9.19
C PRO A 69 18.99 -25.22 -7.84
N LEU A 70 19.05 -26.32 -7.08
CA LEU A 70 18.46 -26.43 -5.75
C LEU A 70 19.17 -25.54 -4.72
N GLU A 71 20.45 -25.26 -4.93
CA GLU A 71 21.19 -24.25 -4.19
C GLU A 71 21.63 -23.14 -5.16
N SER A 72 21.33 -21.89 -4.81
CA SER A 72 21.65 -20.74 -5.66
C SER A 72 21.96 -19.52 -4.81
N THR A 73 22.95 -18.73 -5.24
CA THR A 73 23.29 -17.47 -4.59
C THR A 73 22.44 -16.34 -5.15
N PHE A 74 21.72 -15.63 -4.28
CA PHE A 74 21.06 -14.37 -4.63
C PHE A 74 21.97 -13.19 -4.29
N ALA A 75 22.54 -12.54 -5.31
CA ALA A 75 23.32 -11.32 -5.14
C ALA A 75 22.38 -10.13 -4.94
N ALA A 76 22.07 -9.82 -3.67
CA ALA A 76 21.18 -8.71 -3.34
C ALA A 76 21.81 -7.36 -3.71
N SER A 77 21.11 -6.58 -4.54
CA SER A 77 21.43 -5.19 -4.86
C SER A 77 20.23 -4.31 -4.52
N LEU A 78 20.38 -3.46 -3.51
CA LEU A 78 19.34 -2.58 -3.02
C LEU A 78 19.48 -1.21 -3.69
N VAL A 79 18.99 -1.09 -4.93
CA VAL A 79 18.99 0.18 -5.68
C VAL A 79 17.57 0.69 -5.81
N ALA A 80 17.33 1.93 -5.40
CA ALA A 80 16.04 2.58 -5.48
C ALA A 80 16.21 4.09 -5.71
N LEU A 81 15.15 4.75 -6.18
CA LEU A 81 15.12 6.20 -6.35
C LEU A 81 14.98 6.89 -5.00
N ASP A 82 15.73 7.98 -4.80
CA ASP A 82 15.55 8.87 -3.66
C ASP A 82 14.40 9.89 -3.88
N GLU A 83 14.28 10.84 -2.95
CA GLU A 83 13.26 11.89 -2.98
C GLU A 83 13.39 12.81 -4.22
N ASP A 84 14.60 12.94 -4.78
CA ASP A 84 14.91 13.71 -6.00
C ASP A 84 14.83 12.86 -7.29
N ARG A 85 14.33 11.62 -7.18
CA ARG A 85 14.19 10.64 -8.27
C ARG A 85 15.53 10.22 -8.88
N VAL A 86 16.60 10.27 -8.10
CA VAL A 86 17.93 9.82 -8.52
C VAL A 86 18.17 8.40 -8.01
N PRO A 87 18.69 7.47 -8.84
CA PRO A 87 19.00 6.12 -8.40
C PRO A 87 20.18 6.14 -7.43
N ARG A 88 20.00 5.48 -6.28
CA ARG A 88 21.02 5.34 -5.24
C ARG A 88 21.08 3.88 -4.76
N TRP A 89 22.26 3.45 -4.32
CA TRP A 89 22.41 2.23 -3.52
C TRP A 89 22.09 2.51 -2.07
N TRP A 90 21.28 1.64 -1.48
CA TRP A 90 20.78 1.78 -0.13
C TRP A 90 21.23 0.63 0.74
N THR A 91 21.45 0.93 2.01
CA THR A 91 21.43 -0.08 3.06
C THR A 91 19.99 -0.36 3.49
N VAL A 92 19.74 -1.52 4.10
CA VAL A 92 18.42 -1.88 4.65
C VAL A 92 17.93 -0.83 5.66
N ARG A 93 18.85 -0.30 6.48
CA ARG A 93 18.53 0.74 7.47
C ARG A 93 18.04 2.03 6.80
N GLU A 94 18.72 2.48 5.75
CA GLU A 94 18.34 3.70 5.04
C GLU A 94 16.99 3.55 4.33
N LEU A 95 16.72 2.39 3.72
CA LEU A 95 15.40 2.12 3.10
C LEU A 95 14.26 2.16 4.12
N ILE A 96 14.45 1.53 5.28
CA ILE A 96 13.45 1.55 6.35
C ILE A 96 13.23 2.98 6.85
N ALA A 97 14.30 3.75 7.06
CA ALA A 97 14.21 5.15 7.49
C ALA A 97 13.46 6.01 6.46
N ALA A 98 13.77 5.87 5.17
CA ALA A 98 13.09 6.57 4.09
C ALA A 98 11.59 6.21 4.03
N PHE A 99 11.26 4.93 4.20
CA PHE A 99 9.86 4.48 4.25
C PHE A 99 9.10 5.07 5.45
N LEU A 100 9.73 5.14 6.62
CA LEU A 100 9.11 5.74 7.81
C LEU A 100 8.88 7.25 7.62
N HIS A 101 9.86 7.97 7.06
CA HIS A 101 9.71 9.38 6.72
C HIS A 101 8.53 9.63 5.75
N LEU A 102 8.43 8.80 4.70
CA LEU A 102 7.29 8.84 3.79
C LEU A 102 5.98 8.65 4.54
N ARG A 103 5.89 7.64 5.41
CA ARG A 103 4.67 7.33 6.16
C ARG A 103 4.25 8.49 7.06
N ASP A 104 5.19 9.13 7.76
CA ASP A 104 4.92 10.29 8.60
C ASP A 104 4.40 11.46 7.76
N SER A 105 5.03 11.75 6.61
CA SER A 105 4.58 12.82 5.71
C SER A 105 3.15 12.59 5.18
N VAL A 106 2.80 11.34 4.85
CA VAL A 106 1.45 10.98 4.38
C VAL A 106 0.42 11.16 5.49
N VAL A 107 0.75 10.74 6.71
CA VAL A 107 -0.15 10.88 7.86
C VAL A 107 -0.35 12.36 8.21
N LEU A 108 0.72 13.15 8.18
CA LEU A 108 0.66 14.59 8.43
C LEU A 108 -0.23 15.29 7.39
N ARG A 109 0.08 15.13 6.10
CA ARG A 109 -0.71 15.74 5.00
C ARG A 109 -2.19 15.36 5.06
N ARG A 110 -2.49 14.09 5.36
CA ARG A 110 -3.88 13.63 5.53
C ARG A 110 -4.56 14.31 6.72
N SER A 111 -3.83 14.51 7.81
CA SER A 111 -4.36 15.12 9.03
C SER A 111 -4.58 16.62 8.85
N GLU A 112 -3.65 17.31 8.20
CA GLU A 112 -3.77 18.72 7.81
C GLU A 112 -4.96 18.95 6.88
N TYR A 113 -5.11 18.12 5.85
CA TYR A 113 -6.26 18.18 4.94
C TYR A 113 -7.60 18.00 5.68
N ARG A 114 -7.66 17.08 6.65
CA ARG A 114 -8.85 16.88 7.47
C ARG A 114 -9.10 18.08 8.39
N LEU A 115 -8.04 18.62 8.99
CA LEU A 115 -8.13 19.79 9.85
C LEU A 115 -8.65 21.00 9.06
N GLU A 116 -8.12 21.26 7.87
CA GLU A 116 -8.55 22.35 6.99
C GLU A 116 -10.04 22.23 6.65
N LYS A 117 -10.50 21.04 6.24
CA LYS A 117 -11.92 20.80 5.97
C LYS A 117 -12.82 21.03 7.17
N VAL A 118 -12.40 20.57 8.35
CA VAL A 118 -13.18 20.74 9.58
C VAL A 118 -13.16 22.20 10.03
N ALA A 119 -12.04 22.91 9.90
CA ALA A 119 -11.90 24.32 10.22
C ALA A 119 -12.79 25.18 9.31
N ALA A 120 -12.75 24.95 7.98
CA ALA A 120 -13.62 25.62 7.03
C ALA A 120 -15.10 25.33 7.35
N ARG A 121 -15.46 24.09 7.68
CA ARG A 121 -16.83 23.75 8.07
C ARG A 121 -17.24 24.46 9.37
N ARG A 122 -16.37 24.46 10.37
CA ARG A 122 -16.58 25.15 11.65
C ARG A 122 -16.78 26.64 11.44
N HIS A 123 -15.99 27.26 10.56
CA HIS A 123 -16.11 28.67 10.19
C HIS A 123 -17.51 29.01 9.69
N LEU A 124 -18.02 28.26 8.71
CA LEU A 124 -19.35 28.46 8.15
C LEU A 124 -20.47 28.23 9.19
N VAL A 125 -20.31 27.21 10.03
CA VAL A 125 -21.29 26.91 11.09
C VAL A 125 -21.30 28.01 12.16
N ALA A 126 -20.16 28.60 12.49
CA ALA A 126 -20.08 29.71 13.45
C ALA A 126 -20.88 30.93 12.95
N GLY A 127 -20.74 31.31 11.67
CA GLY A 127 -21.54 32.39 11.09
C GLY A 127 -23.04 32.10 11.11
N LEU A 128 -23.43 30.85 10.82
CA LEU A 128 -24.83 30.43 10.92
C LEU A 128 -25.36 30.49 12.35
N MET A 129 -24.58 30.10 13.35
CA MET A 129 -24.98 30.19 14.76
C MET A 129 -25.24 31.63 15.19
N THR A 130 -24.41 32.58 14.75
CA THR A 130 -24.61 34.01 15.03
C THR A 130 -25.95 34.50 14.49
N ILE A 131 -26.32 34.08 13.29
CA ILE A 131 -27.61 34.44 12.68
C ILE A 131 -28.78 33.74 13.34
N HIS A 132 -28.60 32.49 13.78
CA HIS A 132 -29.67 31.73 14.42
C HIS A 132 -30.14 32.35 15.74
N LEU A 133 -29.31 33.18 16.38
CA LEU A 133 -29.70 33.96 17.56
C LEU A 133 -30.77 35.03 17.25
N ASP A 134 -30.80 35.56 16.02
CA ASP A 134 -31.76 36.59 15.58
C ASP A 134 -32.06 36.43 14.08
N ILE A 135 -32.80 35.37 13.74
CA ILE A 135 -33.15 35.02 12.35
C ILE A 135 -34.08 36.08 11.75
N ASP A 136 -34.97 36.65 12.54
CA ASP A 136 -35.94 37.63 12.06
C ASP A 136 -35.23 38.90 11.58
N ALA A 137 -34.21 39.38 12.32
CA ALA A 137 -33.37 40.47 11.86
C ALA A 137 -32.60 40.13 10.58
N ALA A 138 -32.07 38.91 10.45
CA ALA A 138 -31.38 38.49 9.24
C ALA A 138 -32.32 38.43 8.02
N VAL A 139 -33.55 37.91 8.19
CA VAL A 139 -34.57 37.91 7.13
C VAL A 139 -34.99 39.33 6.77
N ALA A 140 -35.11 40.23 7.74
CA ALA A 140 -35.42 41.63 7.48
C ALA A 140 -34.33 42.33 6.65
N VAL A 141 -33.05 42.11 6.98
CA VAL A 141 -31.91 42.59 6.18
C VAL A 141 -32.01 42.06 4.75
N ILE A 142 -32.17 40.75 4.57
CA ILE A 142 -32.22 40.12 3.24
C ILE A 142 -33.40 40.65 2.41
N ARG A 143 -34.59 40.80 3.01
CA ARG A 143 -35.80 41.30 2.29
C ARG A 143 -35.76 42.79 2.00
N GLY A 144 -34.96 43.56 2.75
CA GLY A 144 -34.79 45.00 2.57
C GLY A 144 -33.69 45.38 1.57
N SER A 145 -32.91 44.41 1.09
CA SER A 145 -31.84 44.61 0.13
C SER A 145 -32.32 44.47 -1.32
N ASP A 146 -31.83 45.35 -2.20
CA ASP A 146 -32.18 45.35 -3.62
C ASP A 146 -31.37 44.31 -4.43
N THR A 147 -30.16 43.99 -3.98
CA THR A 147 -29.29 42.98 -4.60
C THR A 147 -28.74 41.97 -3.61
N VAL A 148 -28.22 40.84 -4.12
CA VAL A 148 -27.55 39.82 -3.32
C VAL A 148 -26.29 40.39 -2.66
N ASP A 149 -25.60 41.30 -3.34
CA ASP A 149 -24.39 41.93 -2.80
C ASP A 149 -24.74 42.88 -1.64
N ASP A 150 -25.83 43.64 -1.75
CA ASP A 150 -26.33 44.49 -0.67
C ASP A 150 -26.76 43.66 0.54
N ALA A 151 -27.44 42.53 0.31
CA ALA A 151 -27.83 41.61 1.38
C ALA A 151 -26.61 41.01 2.08
N ARG A 152 -25.57 40.64 1.31
CA ARG A 152 -24.31 40.13 1.86
C ARG A 152 -23.65 41.17 2.75
N GLN A 153 -23.49 42.39 2.26
CA GLN A 153 -22.85 43.46 3.02
C GLN A 153 -23.65 43.80 4.29
N GLY A 154 -24.98 43.90 4.19
CA GLY A 154 -25.84 44.13 5.35
C GLY A 154 -25.74 43.04 6.41
N LEU A 155 -25.63 41.76 6.01
CA LEU A 155 -25.41 40.65 6.93
C LEU A 155 -24.03 40.72 7.61
N GLN A 156 -22.98 41.06 6.86
CA GLN A 156 -21.63 41.23 7.42
C GLN A 156 -21.60 42.35 8.46
N GLU A 157 -22.16 43.52 8.14
CA GLU A 157 -22.18 44.68 9.03
C GLU A 157 -23.02 44.43 10.29
N ARG A 158 -24.19 43.80 10.13
CA ARG A 158 -25.12 43.57 11.24
C ARG A 158 -24.68 42.47 12.20
N PHE A 159 -24.12 41.39 11.67
CA PHE A 159 -23.78 40.18 12.45
C PHE A 159 -22.28 39.98 12.66
N GLY A 160 -21.43 40.85 12.10
CA GLY A 160 -19.97 40.77 12.25
C GLY A 160 -19.38 39.50 11.63
N ILE A 161 -20.04 38.94 10.62
CA ILE A 161 -19.60 37.76 9.89
C ILE A 161 -18.83 38.16 8.63
N ASP A 162 -18.01 37.27 8.10
CA ASP A 162 -17.27 37.55 6.86
C ASP A 162 -18.06 37.19 5.59
N THR A 163 -17.46 37.48 4.44
CA THR A 163 -18.04 37.21 3.12
C THR A 163 -18.41 35.75 2.92
N GLU A 164 -17.55 34.80 3.27
CA GLU A 164 -17.82 33.37 3.08
C GLU A 164 -18.99 32.89 3.95
N GLN A 165 -19.05 33.37 5.20
CA GLN A 165 -20.16 33.08 6.11
C GLN A 165 -21.47 33.70 5.61
N ALA A 166 -21.45 34.95 5.14
CA ALA A 166 -22.63 35.63 4.62
C ALA A 166 -23.15 34.95 3.35
N ASP A 167 -22.27 34.57 2.42
CA ASP A 167 -22.64 33.80 1.22
C ASP A 167 -23.23 32.43 1.58
N TYR A 168 -22.64 31.75 2.58
CA TYR A 168 -23.15 30.47 3.06
C TYR A 168 -24.58 30.59 3.62
N VAL A 169 -24.88 31.69 4.31
CA VAL A 169 -26.20 31.97 4.86
C VAL A 169 -27.20 32.27 3.75
N LEU A 170 -26.85 33.12 2.79
CA LEU A 170 -27.72 33.46 1.66
C LEU A 170 -28.06 32.22 0.81
N ALA A 171 -27.16 31.24 0.77
CA ALA A 171 -27.38 29.96 0.09
C ALA A 171 -28.26 28.96 0.88
N LEU A 172 -28.70 29.28 2.11
CA LEU A 172 -29.52 28.37 2.90
C LEU A 172 -30.93 28.22 2.34
N GLN A 173 -31.40 26.99 2.33
CA GLN A 173 -32.79 26.68 2.00
C GLN A 173 -33.67 26.84 3.25
N LEU A 174 -34.86 27.46 3.09
CA LEU A 174 -35.81 27.71 4.18
C LEU A 174 -36.14 26.48 5.05
N ARG A 175 -36.10 25.27 4.47
CA ARG A 175 -36.29 24.01 5.21
C ARG A 175 -35.27 23.76 6.33
N ARG A 176 -34.14 24.48 6.37
CA ARG A 176 -33.14 24.38 7.44
C ARG A 176 -33.46 25.25 8.66
N LEU A 177 -34.55 26.02 8.60
CA LEU A 177 -35.07 26.83 9.71
C LEU A 177 -36.11 26.08 10.54
N THR A 178 -36.42 24.82 10.21
CA THR A 178 -37.32 23.98 11.01
C THR A 178 -36.66 23.59 12.34
N LYS A 179 -37.44 23.57 13.42
CA LYS A 179 -37.02 23.13 14.76
C LYS A 179 -36.48 21.70 14.77
#